data_AF-A0A9E1BDD6-F1
#
_entry.id   AF-A0A9E1BDD6-F1
#
_cell.length_a   1.000
_cell.length_b   1.000
_cell.length_c   1.000
_cell.angle_alpha   90.00
_cell.angle_beta   90.00
_cell.angle_gamma   90.00
#
_symmetry.space_group_name_H-M   'P 1'
#
loop_
_entity.id
_entity.type
_entity.pdbx_description
1 polymer ?
#
loop_
_entity_poly.entity_id
_entity_poly.type
_entity_poly.pdbx_seq_one_letter_code
_entity_poly.pdbx_strand_id
1 'polypeptide(L)'
;MSSVKRKIMKIVAVVIGIFALLNLFWFGWRQIRYSAFTDGMEQTELSTPLVPRYAVKDRDSFDYSVKWPDYLSFTGNLAVGFPGTSDDPFTDGLIIWPKIFGGYEYGVILNDPNDPSNGYMFYITPDGRAIDAEYQEIAVQCRTTIKELLERANEYWEIKNN
;
A
#
# COMPACT_ATOMS: atom_id res chain seq x y z
N MET A 1 45.69 -11.60 -22.51
CA MET A 1 44.84 -10.53 -21.90
C MET A 1 45.65 -9.85 -20.80
N SER A 2 45.77 -8.52 -20.81
CA SER A 2 46.62 -7.79 -19.84
C SER A 2 46.11 -7.94 -18.39
N SER A 3 47.02 -7.83 -17.41
CA SER A 3 46.67 -7.92 -15.98
C SER A 3 45.58 -6.93 -15.57
N VAL A 4 45.60 -5.73 -16.16
CA VAL A 4 44.59 -4.68 -16.00
C VAL A 4 43.23 -5.12 -16.55
N LYS A 5 43.16 -5.68 -17.77
CA LYS A 5 41.91 -6.19 -18.36
C LYS A 5 41.29 -7.30 -17.50
N ARG A 6 42.12 -8.20 -16.94
CA ARG A 6 41.66 -9.26 -16.03
C ARG A 6 41.11 -8.70 -14.71
N LYS A 7 41.72 -7.65 -14.15
CA LYS A 7 41.22 -6.96 -12.95
C LYS A 7 39.88 -6.26 -13.22
N ILE A 8 39.77 -5.53 -14.33
CA ILE A 8 38.51 -4.86 -14.72
C ILE A 8 37.39 -5.89 -14.91
N MET A 9 37.65 -6.99 -15.60
CA MET A 9 36.65 -8.04 -15.83
C MET A 9 36.15 -8.67 -14.51
N LYS A 10 37.04 -8.85 -13.52
CA LYS A 10 36.62 -9.31 -12.18
C LYS A 10 35.72 -8.29 -11.48
N ILE A 11 36.05 -7.00 -11.55
CA ILE A 11 35.23 -5.94 -10.96
C ILE A 11 33.85 -5.91 -11.61
N VAL A 12 33.79 -5.95 -12.95
CA VAL A 12 32.52 -6.00 -13.69
C VAL A 12 31.70 -7.23 -13.29
N ALA A 13 32.33 -8.40 -13.20
CA ALA A 13 31.65 -9.62 -12.76
C ALA A 13 31.09 -9.50 -11.33
N VAL A 14 31.84 -8.89 -10.42
CA VAL A 14 31.39 -8.64 -9.04
C VAL A 14 30.20 -7.67 -9.03
N VAL A 15 30.25 -6.57 -9.81
CA VAL A 15 29.15 -5.61 -9.90
C VAL A 15 27.89 -6.26 -10.46
N ILE A 16 28.01 -7.06 -11.53
CA ILE A 16 26.89 -7.82 -12.10
C ILE A 16 26.34 -8.82 -11.06
N GLY A 17 27.22 -9.50 -10.32
CA GLY A 17 26.83 -10.43 -9.26
C GLY A 17 26.04 -9.74 -8.15
N ILE A 18 26.50 -8.60 -7.66
CA ILE A 18 25.78 -7.79 -6.65
C ILE A 18 24.44 -7.33 -7.20
N PHE A 19 24.40 -6.82 -8.43
CA PHE A 19 23.17 -6.40 -9.09
C PHE A 19 22.15 -7.55 -9.19
N ALA A 20 22.60 -8.75 -9.57
CA ALA A 20 21.74 -9.93 -9.64
C ALA A 20 21.21 -10.33 -8.26
N LEU A 21 22.06 -10.34 -7.23
CA LEU A 21 21.65 -10.68 -5.86
C LEU A 21 20.63 -9.69 -5.29
N LEU A 22 20.82 -8.39 -5.51
CA LEU A 22 19.86 -7.36 -5.09
C LEU A 22 18.49 -7.56 -5.74
N ASN A 23 18.48 -7.85 -7.04
CA ASN A 23 17.23 -8.11 -7.78
C ASN A 23 16.54 -9.40 -7.32
N LEU A 24 17.29 -10.49 -7.13
CA LEU A 24 16.75 -11.75 -6.63
C LEU A 24 16.16 -11.59 -5.23
N PHE A 25 16.89 -10.91 -4.34
CA PHE A 25 16.41 -10.61 -2.99
C PHE A 25 15.14 -9.77 -3.03
N TRP A 26 15.14 -8.66 -3.78
CA TRP A 26 13.99 -7.77 -3.89
C TRP A 26 12.76 -8.48 -4.48
N PHE A 27 12.95 -9.24 -5.57
CA PHE A 27 11.87 -9.97 -6.23
C PHE A 27 11.31 -11.08 -5.34
N GLY A 28 12.16 -11.84 -4.65
CA GLY A 28 11.73 -12.88 -3.71
C GLY A 28 11.00 -12.29 -2.50
N TRP A 29 11.54 -11.21 -1.92
CA TRP A 29 10.94 -10.52 -0.78
C TRP A 29 9.53 -10.02 -1.10
N ARG A 30 9.38 -9.24 -2.18
CA ARG A 30 8.07 -8.68 -2.55
C ARG A 30 7.05 -9.79 -2.84
N GLN A 31 7.49 -10.90 -3.45
CA GLN A 31 6.60 -12.03 -3.76
C GLN A 31 6.03 -12.62 -2.46
N ILE A 32 6.90 -12.94 -1.49
CA ILE A 32 6.50 -13.50 -0.20
C ILE A 32 5.58 -12.53 0.56
N ARG A 33 5.90 -11.23 0.54
CA ARG A 33 5.19 -10.25 1.34
C ARG A 33 3.84 -9.86 0.76
N TYR A 34 3.74 -9.64 -0.55
CA TYR A 34 2.54 -9.07 -1.19
C TYR A 34 1.59 -10.11 -1.77
N SER A 35 2.04 -11.34 -2.05
CA SER A 35 1.12 -12.38 -2.55
C SER A 35 0.03 -12.71 -1.53
N ALA A 36 0.33 -12.60 -0.24
CA ALA A 36 -0.63 -12.83 0.84
C ALA A 36 -1.79 -11.82 0.85
N PHE A 37 -1.58 -10.61 0.32
CA PHE A 37 -2.62 -9.57 0.30
C PHE A 37 -3.50 -9.60 -0.94
N THR A 38 -3.13 -10.40 -1.95
CA THR A 38 -3.79 -10.41 -3.27
C THR A 38 -4.54 -11.69 -3.56
N ASP A 39 -4.73 -12.56 -2.56
CA ASP A 39 -5.49 -13.80 -2.75
C ASP A 39 -6.94 -13.49 -3.10
N GLY A 40 -7.47 -14.16 -4.12
CA GLY A 40 -8.83 -13.91 -4.63
C GLY A 40 -9.07 -12.56 -5.33
N MET A 41 -8.03 -11.74 -5.55
CA MET A 41 -8.17 -10.45 -6.27
C MET A 41 -7.85 -10.57 -7.76
N GLU A 42 -8.41 -9.66 -8.57
CA GLU A 42 -8.15 -9.57 -10.00
C GLU A 42 -7.14 -8.47 -10.32
N GLN A 43 -6.34 -8.65 -11.38
CA GLN A 43 -5.41 -7.61 -11.82
C GLN A 43 -6.17 -6.43 -12.44
N THR A 44 -5.77 -5.21 -12.08
CA THR A 44 -6.37 -3.99 -12.64
C THR A 44 -5.76 -3.62 -13.99
N GLU A 45 -6.43 -2.77 -14.77
CA GLU A 45 -5.91 -2.24 -16.04
C GLU A 45 -4.58 -1.47 -15.88
N LEU A 46 -4.32 -0.94 -14.67
CA LEU A 46 -3.09 -0.23 -14.34
C LEU A 46 -1.96 -1.17 -13.90
N SER A 47 -2.20 -2.48 -13.85
CA SER A 47 -1.22 -3.48 -13.46
C SER A 47 -0.13 -3.64 -14.52
N THR A 48 1.12 -3.77 -14.08
CA THR A 48 2.26 -4.05 -14.97
C THR A 48 3.07 -5.24 -14.44
N PRO A 49 3.89 -5.91 -15.26
CA PRO A 49 4.72 -7.02 -14.77
C PRO A 49 5.67 -6.63 -13.63
N LEU A 50 6.17 -5.38 -13.64
CA LEU A 50 7.05 -4.86 -12.60
C LEU A 50 6.29 -4.36 -11.37
N VAL A 51 5.12 -3.75 -11.57
CA VAL A 51 4.28 -3.21 -10.49
C VAL A 51 2.88 -3.79 -10.63
N PRO A 52 2.66 -5.03 -10.16
CA PRO A 52 1.34 -5.63 -10.14
C PRO A 52 0.37 -4.79 -9.30
N ARG A 53 -0.86 -4.68 -9.79
CA ARG A 53 -1.96 -4.01 -9.11
C ARG A 53 -3.18 -4.91 -9.15
N TYR A 54 -3.82 -5.06 -8.01
CA TYR A 54 -4.96 -5.94 -7.82
C TYR A 54 -6.11 -5.17 -7.20
N ALA A 55 -7.34 -5.56 -7.54
CA ALA A 55 -8.54 -5.05 -6.89
C ALA A 55 -9.63 -6.12 -6.80
N VAL A 56 -10.54 -5.93 -5.86
CA VAL A 56 -11.79 -6.69 -5.74
C VAL A 56 -12.82 -5.84 -5.01
N LYS A 57 -14.10 -6.10 -5.26
CA LYS A 57 -15.20 -5.59 -4.45
C LYS A 57 -15.75 -6.69 -3.56
N ASP A 58 -16.07 -6.38 -2.31
CA ASP A 58 -16.80 -7.32 -1.45
C ASP A 58 -18.31 -7.30 -1.73
N ARG A 59 -19.07 -8.05 -0.92
CA ARG A 59 -20.53 -8.17 -1.04
C ARG A 59 -21.27 -6.88 -0.73
N ASP A 60 -20.68 -6.01 0.08
CA ASP A 60 -21.21 -4.70 0.45
C ASP A 60 -20.71 -3.61 -0.52
N SER A 61 -20.02 -4.01 -1.60
CA SER A 61 -19.42 -3.16 -2.63
C SER A 61 -18.25 -2.28 -2.16
N PHE A 62 -17.64 -2.58 -1.01
CA PHE A 62 -16.38 -1.93 -0.63
C PHE A 62 -15.29 -2.31 -1.62
N ASP A 63 -14.49 -1.33 -2.00
CA ASP A 63 -13.36 -1.52 -2.91
C ASP A 63 -12.10 -1.84 -2.13
N TYR A 64 -11.48 -2.98 -2.42
CA TYR A 64 -10.18 -3.37 -1.89
C TYR A 64 -9.17 -3.35 -3.03
N SER A 65 -7.99 -2.79 -2.79
CA SER A 65 -6.92 -2.79 -3.79
C SER A 65 -5.55 -2.95 -3.16
N VAL A 66 -4.64 -3.53 -3.94
CA VAL A 66 -3.25 -3.74 -3.54
C VAL A 66 -2.35 -3.31 -4.69
N LYS A 67 -1.47 -2.36 -4.42
CA LYS A 67 -0.36 -2.01 -5.30
C LYS A 67 0.91 -2.62 -4.72
N TRP A 68 1.59 -3.45 -5.51
CA TRP A 68 2.90 -3.97 -5.14
C TRP A 68 3.96 -2.85 -5.13
N PRO A 69 5.09 -3.03 -4.42
CA PRO A 69 6.16 -2.03 -4.41
C PRO A 69 6.71 -1.74 -5.80
N ASP A 70 7.07 -0.48 -6.05
CA ASP A 70 7.81 -0.07 -7.24
C ASP A 70 9.23 -0.70 -7.27
N TYR A 71 9.90 -0.67 -8.42
CA TYR A 71 11.22 -1.30 -8.58
C TYR A 71 12.23 -0.85 -7.52
N LEU A 72 12.83 -1.83 -6.83
CA LEU A 72 13.74 -1.64 -5.68
C LEU A 72 13.17 -0.84 -4.50
N SER A 73 11.84 -0.67 -4.42
CA SER A 73 11.13 -0.22 -3.22
C SER A 73 10.63 -1.42 -2.42
N PHE A 74 10.53 -1.27 -1.10
CA PHE A 74 9.94 -2.28 -0.21
C PHE A 74 8.51 -1.95 0.19
N THR A 75 8.01 -0.78 -0.20
CA THR A 75 6.71 -0.25 0.21
C THR A 75 5.80 -0.10 -1.01
N GLY A 76 4.79 -0.95 -1.06
CA GLY A 76 3.54 -0.75 -1.79
C GLY A 76 2.43 -0.32 -0.83
N ASN A 77 1.18 -0.38 -1.27
CA ASN A 77 0.05 -0.01 -0.43
C ASN A 77 -1.13 -0.96 -0.60
N LEU A 78 -1.88 -1.14 0.47
CA LEU A 78 -3.22 -1.70 0.49
C LEU A 78 -4.19 -0.53 0.60
N ALA A 79 -5.38 -0.64 0.03
CA ALA A 79 -6.41 0.36 0.23
C ALA A 79 -7.79 -0.29 0.32
N VAL A 80 -8.60 0.20 1.26
CA VAL A 80 -10.04 -0.09 1.35
C VAL A 80 -10.79 1.22 1.21
N GLY A 81 -11.84 1.25 0.40
CA GLY A 81 -12.68 2.42 0.19
C GLY A 81 -14.16 2.07 0.32
N PHE A 82 -14.94 3.01 0.81
CA PHE A 82 -16.40 2.90 0.78
C PHE A 82 -16.91 2.77 -0.66
N PRO A 83 -18.10 2.17 -0.88
CA PRO A 83 -18.67 2.03 -2.21
C PRO A 83 -18.82 3.38 -2.92
N GLY A 84 -18.09 3.55 -4.04
CA GLY A 84 -18.24 4.72 -4.91
C GLY A 84 -19.60 4.78 -5.59
N THR A 85 -20.00 5.97 -6.01
CA THR A 85 -21.16 6.15 -6.90
C THR A 85 -20.68 6.39 -8.33
N SER A 86 -21.59 6.28 -9.32
CA SER A 86 -21.23 6.59 -10.72
C SER A 86 -20.78 8.04 -10.91
N ASP A 87 -21.25 8.93 -10.05
CA ASP A 87 -21.09 10.38 -10.17
C ASP A 87 -19.95 10.90 -9.30
N ASP A 88 -19.60 10.16 -8.24
CA ASP A 88 -18.43 10.40 -7.41
C ASP A 88 -17.63 9.09 -7.20
N PRO A 89 -16.54 8.91 -7.96
CA PRO A 89 -15.67 7.74 -7.82
C PRO A 89 -14.78 7.83 -6.58
N PHE A 90 -14.79 8.96 -5.86
CA PHE A 90 -13.94 9.20 -4.71
C PHE A 90 -14.74 9.15 -3.42
N THR A 91 -14.48 8.13 -2.63
CA THR A 91 -15.11 7.92 -1.33
C THR A 91 -14.09 7.98 -0.21
N ASP A 92 -14.61 8.01 1.01
CA ASP A 92 -13.80 7.80 2.20
C ASP A 92 -13.01 6.48 2.08
N GLY A 93 -11.71 6.55 2.32
CA GLY A 93 -10.80 5.44 2.12
C GLY A 93 -9.67 5.42 3.13
N LEU A 94 -9.13 4.22 3.33
CA LEU A 94 -7.97 3.93 4.15
C LEU A 94 -6.88 3.39 3.25
N ILE A 95 -5.67 3.95 3.40
CA ILE A 95 -4.45 3.46 2.78
C ILE A 95 -3.58 2.87 3.89
N ILE A 96 -3.06 1.67 3.64
CA ILE A 96 -2.18 0.96 4.56
C ILE A 96 -0.85 0.70 3.87
N TRP A 97 0.25 1.10 4.49
CA TRP A 97 1.61 0.83 4.03
C TRP A 97 2.28 -0.21 4.93
N PRO A 98 2.45 -1.47 4.46
CA PRO A 98 3.22 -2.46 5.19
C PRO A 98 4.69 -2.04 5.34
N LYS A 99 5.22 -2.09 6.56
CA LYS A 99 6.64 -1.82 6.82
C LYS A 99 7.51 -3.04 6.51
N ILE A 100 8.79 -2.78 6.19
CA ILE A 100 9.76 -3.84 5.85
C ILE A 100 10.02 -4.83 7.00
N PHE A 101 9.99 -4.37 8.26
CA PHE A 101 10.24 -5.22 9.45
C PHE A 101 8.96 -5.61 10.20
N GLY A 102 7.80 -5.59 9.53
CA GLY A 102 6.50 -5.83 10.14
C GLY A 102 5.88 -4.56 10.73
N GLY A 103 4.56 -4.63 10.95
CA GLY A 103 3.75 -3.46 11.25
C GLY A 103 3.33 -2.68 10.01
N TYR A 104 2.57 -1.62 10.25
CA TYR A 104 1.85 -0.86 9.22
C TYR A 104 1.85 0.63 9.55
N GLU A 105 1.76 1.45 8.52
CA GLU A 105 1.35 2.87 8.61
C GLU A 105 -0.01 3.02 7.97
N TYR A 106 -0.80 3.94 8.51
CA TYR A 106 -2.18 4.12 8.11
C TYR A 106 -2.37 5.58 7.73
N GLY A 107 -3.05 5.80 6.61
CA GLY A 107 -3.49 7.12 6.18
C GLY A 107 -4.92 7.03 5.71
N VAL A 108 -5.66 8.11 5.87
CA VAL A 108 -7.05 8.20 5.42
C VAL A 108 -7.19 9.28 4.38
N ILE A 109 -8.17 9.05 3.53
CA ILE A 109 -8.69 10.00 2.57
C ILE A 109 -10.16 10.15 2.95
N LEU A 110 -10.58 11.35 3.34
CA LEU A 110 -11.93 11.57 3.87
C LEU A 110 -12.55 12.79 3.22
N ASN A 111 -13.82 12.71 2.84
CA ASN A 111 -14.60 13.88 2.46
C ASN A 111 -14.84 14.77 3.68
N ASP A 112 -14.84 16.10 3.48
CA ASP A 112 -15.15 17.03 4.56
C ASP A 112 -16.64 16.88 4.95
N PRO A 113 -16.94 16.58 6.23
CA PRO A 113 -18.32 16.42 6.69
C PRO A 113 -19.15 17.70 6.60
N ASN A 114 -18.51 18.87 6.50
CA ASN A 114 -19.15 20.18 6.40
C ASN A 114 -19.16 20.73 4.96
N ASP A 115 -18.29 20.22 4.08
CA ASP A 115 -18.19 20.65 2.68
C ASP A 115 -17.75 19.49 1.77
N PRO A 116 -18.70 18.70 1.22
CA PRO A 116 -18.39 17.55 0.38
C PRO A 116 -17.57 17.84 -0.89
N SER A 117 -17.38 19.12 -1.25
CA SER A 117 -16.49 19.51 -2.35
C SER A 117 -15.00 19.53 -1.98
N ASN A 118 -14.69 19.36 -0.69
CA ASN A 118 -13.35 19.29 -0.13
C ASN A 118 -13.10 17.93 0.52
N GLY A 119 -11.82 17.55 0.57
CA GLY A 119 -11.38 16.32 1.22
C GLY A 119 -10.06 16.50 1.96
N TYR A 120 -9.86 15.67 2.96
CA TYR A 120 -8.67 15.61 3.79
C TYR A 120 -7.88 14.34 3.48
N MET A 121 -6.56 14.45 3.48
CA MET A 121 -5.66 13.30 3.45
C MET A 121 -4.62 13.45 4.55
N PHE A 122 -4.58 12.51 5.48
CA PHE A 122 -3.65 12.58 6.62
C PHE A 122 -3.35 11.21 7.22
N TYR A 123 -2.24 11.13 7.95
CA TYR A 123 -1.85 9.91 8.65
C TYR A 123 -2.62 9.73 9.96
N ILE A 124 -2.94 8.48 10.26
CA ILE A 124 -3.59 8.09 11.50
C ILE A 124 -2.79 7.01 12.24
N THR A 125 -3.00 6.94 13.54
CA THR A 125 -2.58 5.83 14.38
C THR A 125 -3.45 4.59 14.10
N PRO A 126 -3.02 3.38 14.53
CA PRO A 126 -3.82 2.16 14.35
C PRO A 126 -5.19 2.18 15.04
N ASP A 127 -5.39 3.07 16.02
CA ASP A 127 -6.66 3.31 16.71
C ASP A 127 -7.49 4.47 16.11
N GLY A 128 -7.06 5.03 14.97
CA GLY A 128 -7.84 6.01 14.21
C GLY A 128 -7.68 7.46 14.64
N ARG A 129 -6.65 7.82 15.41
CA ARG A 129 -6.35 9.21 15.76
C ARG A 129 -5.42 9.84 14.72
N ALA A 130 -5.64 11.09 14.35
CA ALA A 130 -4.69 11.82 13.52
C ALA A 130 -3.31 11.91 14.20
N ILE A 131 -2.25 11.75 13.41
CA ILE A 131 -0.87 11.95 13.86
C ILE A 131 -0.60 13.45 14.03
N ASP A 132 -1.00 14.26 13.05
CA ASP A 132 -0.77 15.70 13.05
C ASP A 132 -1.92 16.44 13.76
N ALA A 133 -1.55 17.46 14.55
CA ALA A 133 -2.47 18.20 15.40
C ALA A 133 -3.59 18.90 14.60
N GLU A 134 -3.29 19.36 13.39
CA GLU A 134 -4.25 20.07 12.53
C GLU A 134 -5.45 19.20 12.10
N TYR A 135 -5.28 17.86 12.06
CA TYR A 135 -6.33 16.94 11.65
C TYR A 135 -7.05 16.26 12.82
N GLN A 136 -6.72 16.61 14.07
CA GLN A 136 -7.33 15.96 15.24
C GLN A 136 -8.84 16.19 15.31
N GLU A 137 -9.31 17.41 15.03
CA GLU A 137 -10.75 17.70 15.03
C GLU A 137 -11.48 16.94 13.93
N ILE A 138 -10.91 16.90 12.73
CA ILE A 138 -11.46 16.15 11.58
C ILE A 138 -11.51 14.65 11.89
N ALA A 139 -10.45 14.07 12.47
CA ALA A 139 -10.44 12.67 12.85
C ALA A 139 -11.51 12.33 13.91
N VAL A 140 -11.81 13.26 14.82
CA VAL A 140 -12.91 13.09 15.79
C VAL A 140 -14.27 13.15 15.09
N GLN A 141 -14.47 14.07 14.15
CA GLN A 141 -15.72 14.19 13.39
C GLN A 141 -15.97 12.94 12.53
N CYS A 142 -14.95 12.41 11.87
CA CYS A 142 -15.04 11.24 11.00
C CYS A 142 -14.75 9.90 11.70
N ARG A 143 -14.80 9.85 13.04
CA ARG A 143 -14.37 8.69 13.82
C ARG A 143 -15.09 7.39 13.43
N THR A 144 -16.39 7.46 13.14
CA THR A 144 -17.17 6.27 12.74
C THR A 144 -16.69 5.72 11.41
N THR A 145 -16.50 6.59 10.41
CA THR A 145 -15.97 6.24 9.10
C THR A 145 -14.58 5.61 9.20
N ILE A 146 -13.66 6.26 9.94
CA ILE A 146 -12.29 5.76 10.13
C ILE A 146 -12.32 4.37 10.79
N LYS A 147 -13.15 4.21 11.82
CA LYS A 147 -13.29 2.94 12.53
C LYS A 147 -13.78 1.83 11.59
N GLU A 148 -14.80 2.08 10.79
CA GLU A 148 -15.33 1.09 9.84
C GLU A 148 -14.29 0.69 8.80
N LEU A 149 -13.55 1.64 8.23
CA LEU A 149 -12.47 1.34 7.28
C LEU A 149 -11.37 0.46 7.91
N LEU A 150 -10.98 0.76 9.16
CA LEU A 150 -10.01 -0.05 9.90
C LEU A 150 -10.54 -1.46 10.18
N GLU A 151 -11.80 -1.60 10.57
CA GLU A 151 -12.45 -2.89 10.81
C GLU A 151 -12.51 -3.72 9.53
N ARG A 152 -12.95 -3.13 8.41
CA ARG A 152 -12.98 -3.78 7.08
C ARG A 152 -11.60 -4.26 6.63
N ALA A 153 -10.57 -3.42 6.77
CA ALA A 153 -9.22 -3.81 6.42
C ALA A 153 -8.69 -4.96 7.29
N ASN A 154 -8.98 -4.93 8.58
CA ASN A 154 -8.57 -5.97 9.51
C ASN A 154 -9.28 -7.30 9.24
N GLU A 155 -10.56 -7.27 8.92
CA GLU A 155 -11.34 -8.45 8.54
C GLU A 155 -10.83 -9.07 7.23
N TYR A 156 -10.52 -8.24 6.23
CA TYR A 156 -10.12 -8.73 4.91
C TYR A 156 -8.69 -9.28 4.87
N TRP A 157 -7.73 -8.59 5.49
CA TRP A 157 -6.31 -8.96 5.44
C TRP A 157 -5.76 -9.57 6.74
N GLU A 158 -6.60 -9.81 7.75
CA GLU A 158 -6.21 -10.32 9.06
C GLU A 158 -5.08 -9.49 9.72
N ILE A 159 -5.11 -8.18 9.52
CA ILE A 159 -4.08 -7.27 10.03
C ILE A 159 -4.20 -7.17 11.55
N LYS A 160 -3.18 -7.63 12.26
CA LYS A 160 -3.07 -7.44 13.72
C LYS A 160 -2.47 -6.07 13.99
N ASN A 161 -3.27 -5.17 14.56
CA ASN A 161 -2.80 -3.94 15.16
C ASN A 161 -1.96 -4.30 16.39
N ASN A 162 -0.62 -4.24 16.28
CA ASN A 162 0.29 -4.36 17.41
C ASN A 162 0.42 -3.02 18.15
#